data_AF-A0A565BJV7-F1
#
_entry.id   AF-A0A565BJV7-F1
#
_cell.length_a   1.000
_cell.length_b   1.000
_cell.length_c   1.000
_cell.angle_alpha   90.00
_cell.angle_beta   90.00
_cell.angle_gamma   90.00
#
_symmetry.space_group_name_H-M   'P 1'
#
loop_
_entity.id
_entity.type
_entity.pdbx_description
1 polymer ?
#
loop_
_entity_poly.entity_id
_entity_poly.type
_entity_poly.pdbx_seq_one_letter_code
_entity_poly.pdbx_strand_id
1 'polypeptide(L)'
;MSRIVVLKLGIKLSEFSDTVVTEFGLSEYKHIASLSYWRVNSGSFVTGVKRSPVLLTSNGALDFFVSQLRVNKSLTLFVKFNSSAKQSSDGLSQ
;
A
#
# COMPACT_ATOMS: atom_id res chain seq x y z
N MET A 1 -13.48 6.16 2.91
CA MET A 1 -13.73 5.56 1.59
C MET A 1 -12.96 4.26 1.50
N SER A 2 -13.52 3.23 0.85
CA SER A 2 -12.86 1.96 0.58
C SER A 2 -13.02 1.61 -0.91
N ARG A 3 -12.04 0.91 -1.46
CA ARG A 3 -12.04 0.42 -2.85
C ARG A 3 -11.58 -1.03 -2.85
N ILE A 4 -12.09 -1.82 -3.79
CA ILE A 4 -11.57 -3.15 -4.10
C ILE A 4 -10.56 -2.97 -5.22
N VAL A 5 -9.34 -3.44 -5.02
CA VAL A 5 -8.25 -3.35 -6.00
C VAL A 5 -7.84 -4.75 -6.41
N VAL A 6 -7.69 -4.98 -7.71
CA VAL A 6 -7.24 -6.27 -8.24
C VAL A 6 -5.72 -6.37 -8.07
N LEU A 7 -5.27 -7.39 -7.32
CA LEU A 7 -3.85 -7.70 -7.18
C LEU A 7 -3.49 -8.85 -8.11
N LYS A 8 -2.61 -8.59 -9.08
CA LYS A 8 -2.04 -9.61 -9.97
C LYS A 8 -0.86 -10.30 -9.29
N LEU A 9 -0.77 -11.62 -9.37
CA LEU A 9 0.36 -12.37 -8.83
C LEU A 9 1.65 -12.01 -9.58
N GLY A 10 2.74 -11.76 -8.85
CA GLY A 10 4.03 -11.37 -9.41
C GLY A 10 4.15 -9.89 -9.80
N ILE A 11 3.15 -9.05 -9.48
CA ILE A 11 3.23 -7.60 -9.70
C ILE A 11 4.30 -6.97 -8.79
N LYS A 12 5.00 -5.95 -9.29
CA LYS A 12 5.92 -5.16 -8.46
C LYS A 12 5.14 -4.22 -7.54
N LEU A 13 5.72 -3.90 -6.38
CA LEU A 13 5.11 -2.97 -5.42
C LEU A 13 4.89 -1.57 -6.02
N SER A 14 5.79 -1.10 -6.90
CA SER A 14 5.62 0.18 -7.61
C SER A 14 4.38 0.17 -8.50
N GLU A 15 4.25 -0.84 -9.37
CA GLU A 15 3.12 -0.99 -10.28
C GLU A 15 1.79 -1.16 -9.53
N PHE A 16 1.83 -1.89 -8.41
CA PHE A 16 0.66 -2.03 -7.54
C PHE A 16 0.28 -0.71 -6.86
N SER A 17 1.26 0.07 -6.39
CA SER A 17 1.05 1.40 -5.84
C SER A 17 0.38 2.32 -6.87
N ASP A 18 0.89 2.34 -8.11
CA ASP A 18 0.33 3.18 -9.18
C ASP A 18 -1.12 2.78 -9.48
N THR A 19 -1.40 1.48 -9.56
CA THR A 19 -2.77 0.96 -9.71
C THR A 19 -3.69 1.45 -8.58
N VAL A 20 -3.23 1.41 -7.34
CA VAL A 20 -4.00 1.90 -6.18
C VAL A 20 -4.23 3.42 -6.29
N VAL A 21 -3.27 4.21 -6.78
CA VAL A 21 -3.46 5.65 -6.99
C VAL A 21 -4.54 5.90 -8.06
N THR A 22 -4.48 5.20 -9.19
CA THR A 22 -5.45 5.33 -10.29
C THR A 22 -6.87 4.91 -9.87
N GLU A 23 -7.02 3.82 -9.11
CA GLU A 23 -8.32 3.34 -8.61
C GLU A 23 -9.02 4.34 -7.67
N PHE A 24 -8.26 5.23 -7.03
CA PHE A 24 -8.78 6.31 -6.21
C PHE A 24 -9.02 7.61 -7.00
N GLY A 25 -8.84 7.58 -8.34
CA GLY A 25 -9.03 8.74 -9.21
C GLY A 25 -7.93 9.78 -9.09
N LEU A 26 -6.78 9.42 -8.54
CA LEU A 26 -5.63 10.30 -8.36
C LEU A 26 -4.65 10.13 -9.53
N SER A 27 -3.86 11.19 -9.79
CA SER A 27 -2.80 11.13 -10.79
C SER A 27 -1.52 10.54 -10.20
N GLU A 28 -1.04 9.45 -10.82
CA GLU A 28 0.24 8.76 -10.51
C GLU A 28 1.46 9.69 -10.57
N TYR A 29 1.42 10.73 -11.41
CA TYR A 29 2.50 11.71 -11.53
C TYR A 29 2.54 12.74 -10.40
N LYS A 30 1.47 12.83 -9.61
CA LYS A 30 1.28 13.81 -8.54
C LYS A 30 1.15 13.18 -7.16
N HIS A 31 0.98 11.86 -7.06
CA HIS A 31 0.72 11.18 -5.81
C HIS A 31 1.48 9.86 -5.70
N ILE A 32 1.99 9.58 -4.50
CA ILE A 32 2.60 8.30 -4.13
C ILE A 32 1.71 7.64 -3.08
N ALA A 33 1.45 6.35 -3.23
CA ALA A 33 0.73 5.55 -2.24
C ALA A 33 1.70 4.80 -1.31
N SER A 34 1.55 5.02 -0.01
CA SER A 34 2.16 4.18 1.02
C SER A 34 1.14 3.17 1.52
N LEU A 35 1.48 1.89 1.41
CA LEU A 35 0.56 0.79 1.72
C LEU A 35 0.94 0.12 3.04
N SER A 36 -0.05 -0.26 3.83
CA SER A 36 0.15 -1.01 5.07
C SER A 36 -1.01 -1.94 5.37
N TYR A 37 -0.79 -3.00 6.14
CA TYR A 37 -1.86 -3.91 6.54
C TYR A 37 -1.68 -4.39 7.97
N TRP A 38 -2.75 -4.91 8.56
CA TRP A 38 -2.68 -5.57 9.86
C TRP A 38 -2.57 -7.08 9.67
N ARG A 39 -1.57 -7.70 10.30
CA ARG A 39 -1.45 -9.16 10.29
C ARG A 39 -2.53 -9.76 11.19
N VAL A 40 -3.41 -10.56 10.63
CA VAL A 40 -4.41 -11.33 11.39
C VAL A 40 -3.66 -12.42 12.16
N ASN A 41 -3.83 -12.48 13.47
CA ASN A 41 -3.26 -13.55 14.29
C ASN A 41 -4.40 -14.46 14.75
N SER A 42 -4.40 -15.70 14.29
CA SER A 42 -5.44 -16.69 14.57
C SER A 42 -5.38 -17.29 15.98
N GLY A 43 -4.90 -16.55 17.00
CA GLY A 43 -4.69 -17.14 18.32
C GLY A 43 -4.40 -16.21 19.50
N SER A 44 -4.45 -14.88 19.36
CA SER A 44 -4.27 -13.99 20.52
C SER A 44 -5.50 -13.13 20.75
N PHE A 45 -6.39 -13.57 21.64
CA PHE A 45 -7.47 -12.78 22.23
C PHE A 45 -6.95 -11.70 23.21
N VAL A 46 -5.70 -11.26 23.05
CA VAL A 46 -5.11 -10.25 23.92
C VAL A 46 -5.63 -8.88 23.49
N THR A 47 -6.75 -8.49 24.09
CA THR A 47 -7.28 -7.14 24.01
C THR A 47 -6.28 -6.18 24.66
N GLY A 48 -5.61 -5.35 23.87
CA GLY A 48 -4.67 -4.33 24.37
C GLY A 48 -3.32 -4.26 23.65
N VAL A 49 -2.97 -5.27 22.84
CA VAL A 49 -1.73 -5.20 22.03
C VAL A 49 -2.01 -4.42 20.75
N LYS A 50 -1.74 -3.11 20.77
CA LYS A 50 -1.72 -2.26 19.58
C LYS A 50 -0.50 -2.66 18.72
N ARG A 51 -0.62 -3.71 17.91
CA ARG A 51 0.44 -4.07 16.95
C ARG A 51 0.55 -2.99 15.89
N SER A 52 1.77 -2.53 15.63
CA SER A 52 2.01 -1.59 14.55
C SER A 52 1.61 -2.21 13.20
N PRO A 53 0.93 -1.45 12.32
CA PRO A 53 0.68 -1.88 10.95
C PRO A 53 1.98 -2.25 10.24
N VAL A 54 1.93 -3.28 9.40
CA VAL A 54 3.06 -3.69 8.58
C VAL A 54 3.05 -2.85 7.31
N LEU A 55 4.11 -2.07 7.10
CA LEU A 55 4.32 -1.27 5.89
C LEU A 55 4.84 -2.14 4.76
N LEU A 56 4.31 -1.94 3.55
CA LEU A 56 4.82 -2.55 2.34
C LEU A 56 5.90 -1.62 1.75
N THR A 57 7.16 -1.94 1.99
CA THR A 57 8.31 -1.12 1.55
C THR A 57 9.15 -1.79 0.46
N SER A 58 8.93 -3.08 0.20
CA SER A 58 9.68 -3.85 -0.80
C SER A 58 8.79 -4.89 -1.48
N ASN A 59 9.24 -5.41 -2.62
CA ASN A 59 8.55 -6.51 -3.32
C ASN A 59 8.41 -7.76 -2.42
N GLY A 60 9.43 -8.08 -1.62
CA GLY A 60 9.35 -9.18 -0.66
C GLY A 60 8.28 -8.96 0.42
N ALA A 61 8.03 -7.72 0.84
CA ALA A 61 6.94 -7.40 1.75
C ALA A 61 5.56 -7.61 1.09
N LEU A 62 5.45 -7.29 -0.20
CA LEU A 62 4.24 -7.55 -0.98
C LEU A 62 3.99 -9.06 -1.15
N ASP A 63 5.02 -9.85 -1.47
CA ASP A 63 4.92 -11.31 -1.57
C ASP A 63 4.47 -11.93 -0.24
N PHE A 64 5.00 -11.41 0.86
CA PHE A 64 4.59 -11.83 2.19
C PHE A 64 3.12 -11.47 2.47
N PHE A 65 2.67 -10.27 2.10
CA PHE A 65 1.26 -9.88 2.20
C PHE A 65 0.34 -10.82 1.39
N VAL A 66 0.70 -11.14 0.13
CA VAL A 66 -0.06 -12.07 -0.71
C VAL A 66 -0.14 -13.44 -0.08
N SER A 67 0.94 -13.92 0.53
CA SER A 67 0.97 -15.19 1.25
C SER A 67 0.00 -15.17 2.45
N GLN A 68 -0.04 -14.08 3.21
CA GLN A 68 -0.99 -13.90 4.30
C GLN A 68 -2.44 -13.78 3.80
N LEU A 69 -2.68 -13.15 2.66
CA LEU A 69 -4.01 -13.03 2.06
C LEU A 69 -4.57 -14.40 1.67
N ARG A 70 -3.73 -15.27 1.10
CA ARG A 70 -4.11 -16.65 0.77
C ARG A 70 -4.53 -17.47 2.00
N VAL A 71 -3.82 -17.31 3.12
CA VAL A 71 -4.12 -18.02 4.37
C VAL A 71 -5.39 -17.47 5.03
N ASN A 72 -5.53 -16.14 5.12
CA ASN A 72 -6.62 -15.50 5.86
C ASN A 72 -7.88 -15.25 5.03
N LYS A 73 -7.86 -15.55 3.72
CA LYS A 73 -8.92 -15.32 2.71
C LYS A 73 -9.30 -13.85 2.46
N SER A 74 -9.10 -12.97 3.43
CA SER A 74 -9.30 -11.53 3.36
C SER A 74 -8.29 -10.81 4.24
N LEU A 75 -7.72 -9.71 3.73
CA LEU A 75 -6.89 -8.78 4.52
C LEU A 75 -7.26 -7.36 4.17
N THR A 76 -7.33 -6.50 5.19
CA THR A 76 -7.53 -5.07 5.00
C THR A 76 -6.19 -4.40 4.70
N LEU A 77 -6.11 -3.78 3.52
CA LEU A 77 -5.00 -2.91 3.13
C LEU A 77 -5.39 -1.45 3.38
N PHE A 78 -4.53 -0.74 4.08
CA PHE A 78 -4.63 0.69 4.31
C PHE A 78 -3.68 1.42 3.37
N VAL A 79 -4.16 2.54 2.83
CA VAL A 79 -3.39 3.40 1.94
C VAL A 79 -3.28 4.81 2.53
N LYS A 80 -2.09 5.38 2.44
CA LYS A 80 -1.83 6.81 2.67
C LYS A 80 -1.28 7.42 1.39
N PHE A 81 -1.96 8.43 0.86
CA PHE A 81 -1.50 9.19 -0.30
C PHE A 81 -0.65 10.37 0.16
N ASN A 82 0.51 10.55 -0.48
CA ASN A 82 1.35 11.73 -0.29
C ASN A 82 1.52 12.43 -1.65
N SER A 83 1.65 13.76 -1.65
CA SER A 83 1.98 14.50 -2.87
C SER A 83 3.37 14.09 -3.34
N SER A 84 3.50 13.69 -4.61
CA SER A 84 4.80 13.48 -5.21
C SER A 84 5.39 14.85 -5.53
N ALA A 85 6.27 15.34 -4.68
CA ALA A 85 7.16 16.43 -5.05
C ALA A 85 8.16 15.89 -6.09
N LYS A 86 7.70 15.65 -7.32
CA LYS A 86 8.58 15.63 -8.47
C LYS A 86 9.06 17.08 -8.56
N GLN A 87 10.32 17.30 -8.17
CA GLN A 87 10.95 18.61 -8.02
C GLN A 87 10.46 19.58 -9.09
N SER A 88 9.80 20.67 -8.69
CA SER A 88 9.89 21.89 -9.47
C SER A 88 11.30 22.44 -9.25
N SER A 89 12.28 21.86 -9.95
CA SER A 89 13.42 22.64 -10.40
C SER A 89 12.91 23.53 -11.54
N ASP A 90 12.02 24.45 -11.22
CA ASP A 90 11.52 25.47 -12.12
C ASP A 90 11.45 26.76 -11.32
N GLY A 91 12.63 27.36 -11.25
CA GLY A 91 12.89 28.70 -10.76
C GLY A 91 13.93 29.31 -11.69
N LEU A 92 13.46 29.74 -12.87
CA LEU A 92 13.92 30.87 -13.70
C LEU A 92 15.10 31.67 -13.08
N SER A 93 16.26 31.81 -13.72
CA SER A 93 16.60 32.54 -14.97
C SER A 93 17.30 33.87 -14.68
N GLN A 94 18.38 34.07 -15.46
CA GLN A 94 19.21 35.28 -15.68
C GLN A 94 20.30 35.59 -14.66
#